data_AF-A0A9D2T017-F1
#
_entry.id   AF-A0A9D2T017-F1
#
_cell.length_a   1.000
_cell.length_b   1.000
_cell.length_c   1.000
_cell.angle_alpha   90.00
_cell.angle_beta   90.00
_cell.angle_gamma   90.00
#
_symmetry.space_group_name_H-M   'P 1'
#
loop_
_entity.id
_entity.type
_entity.pdbx_description
1 polymer ?
#
loop_
_entity_poly.entity_id
_entity_poly.type
_entity_poly.pdbx_seq_one_letter_code
_entity_poly.pdbx_strand_id
1 'polypeptide(L)' 'RQRDWYYRELEARFPGQGLAERNRRAFGDRYWCVSPRARRLWEAVSARCQALGLLYEMKHIVSSYQKGYGDRQLTFFTD' A
#
# COMPACT_ATOMS: atom_id res chain seq x y z
N ARG A 1 -6.37 1.72 21.52
CA ARG A 1 -4.98 2.10 21.91
C ARG A 1 -4.19 2.74 20.77
N GLN A 2 -3.86 2.05 19.67
CA GLN A 2 -3.11 2.66 18.54
C GLN A 2 -3.92 3.76 17.81
N ARG A 3 -5.20 3.52 17.53
CA ARG A 3 -6.06 4.49 16.83
C ARG A 3 -6.35 5.74 17.65
N ASP A 4 -6.54 5.59 18.96
CA ASP A 4 -6.77 6.72 19.85
C ASP A 4 -5.53 7.61 19.96
N TRP A 5 -4.35 7.00 20.00
CA TRP A 5 -3.08 7.73 19.91
C TRP A 5 -2.98 8.48 18.58
N TYR A 6 -3.26 7.82 17.45
CA TYR A 6 -3.26 8.46 16.13
C TYR A 6 -4.18 9.69 16.07
N TYR A 7 -5.39 9.59 16.62
CA TYR A 7 -6.33 10.72 16.67
C TYR A 7 -5.85 11.87 17.56
N ARG A 8 -5.25 11.56 18.72
CA ARG A 8 -4.64 12.59 19.59
C ARG A 8 -3.51 13.31 18.87
N GLU A 9 -2.67 12.56 18.15
CA GLU A 9 -1.56 13.13 17.40
C GLU A 9 -2.00 13.98 16.21
N LEU A 10 -3.11 13.63 15.55
CA LEU A 10 -3.69 14.46 14.50
C LEU A 10 -4.14 15.82 15.04
N GLU A 11 -4.83 15.84 16.18
CA GLU A 11 -5.26 17.10 16.80
C GLU A 11 -4.07 17.93 17.31
N ALA A 12 -3.04 17.29 17.87
CA ALA A 12 -1.85 17.98 18.36
C ALA A 12 -1.00 18.59 17.24
N ARG A 13 -0.81 17.88 16.12
CA ARG A 13 0.02 18.34 15.00
C ARG A 13 -0.72 19.28 14.04
N PHE A 14 -2.05 19.18 13.97
CA PHE A 14 -2.89 19.96 13.07
C PHE A 14 -4.05 20.63 13.83
N PRO A 15 -3.74 21.52 14.78
CA PRO A 15 -4.74 22.09 15.67
C PRO A 15 -5.82 22.84 14.88
N GLY A 16 -7.09 22.63 15.26
CA GLY A 16 -8.24 23.30 14.68
C GLY A 16 -8.69 22.79 13.30
N GLN A 17 -8.00 21.80 12.71
CA GLN A 17 -8.38 21.26 11.39
C GLN A 17 -9.41 20.13 11.44
N GLY A 18 -9.75 19.63 12.64
CA GLY A 18 -10.74 18.57 12.85
C GLY A 18 -10.40 17.28 12.11
N LEU A 19 -9.12 16.98 11.90
CA LEU A 19 -8.68 15.85 11.09
C LEU A 19 -9.01 14.50 11.73
N ALA A 20 -9.02 14.40 13.07
CA ALA A 20 -9.37 13.17 13.75
C ALA A 20 -10.84 12.82 13.54
N GLU A 21 -11.73 13.81 13.66
CA GLU A 21 -13.17 13.61 13.46
C GLU A 21 -13.49 13.29 11.99
N ARG A 22 -12.87 14.00 11.05
CA ARG A 22 -13.01 13.71 9.61
C ARG A 22 -12.55 12.29 9.27
N ASN A 23 -11.43 11.85 9.84
CA ASN A 23 -10.96 10.46 9.68
C ASN A 23 -11.97 9.46 10.26
N ARG A 24 -12.46 9.69 11.48
CA ARG A 24 -13.41 8.81 12.15
C ARG A 24 -14.69 8.64 11.34
N ARG A 25 -15.23 9.74 10.78
CA ARG A 25 -16.41 9.69 9.91
C ARG A 25 -16.17 8.94 8.60
N ALA A 26 -15.00 9.13 7.99
CA ALA A 26 -14.68 8.53 6.70
C ALA A 26 -14.40 7.02 6.79
N PHE A 27 -13.73 6.59 7.86
CA PHE A 27 -13.18 5.24 7.94
C PHE A 27 -13.78 4.38 9.06
N GLY A 28 -14.38 4.97 10.10
CA GLY A 28 -14.93 4.23 11.23
C GLY A 28 -13.94 3.19 11.74
N ASP A 29 -14.42 1.96 11.95
CA ASP A 29 -13.64 0.81 12.41
C ASP A 29 -13.02 -0.03 11.28
N ARG A 30 -12.97 0.48 10.05
CA ARG A 30 -12.37 -0.24 8.93
C ARG A 30 -10.88 -0.47 9.19
N TYR A 31 -10.44 -1.68 8.89
CA TYR A 31 -9.02 -2.05 8.96
C TYR A 31 -8.17 -1.30 7.93
N TRP A 32 -8.77 -0.92 6.79
CA TRP A 32 -8.10 -0.21 5.70
C TRP A 32 -8.69 1.18 5.47
N CYS A 33 -7.82 2.19 5.37
CA CYS A 33 -8.19 3.57 5.05
C CYS A 33 -7.79 3.90 3.60
N VAL A 34 -8.57 3.41 2.64
CA VAL A 34 -8.30 3.66 1.21
C VAL A 34 -8.53 5.12 0.88
N SER A 35 -7.59 5.74 0.16
CA SER A 35 -7.75 7.13 -0.29
C SER A 35 -8.99 7.28 -1.16
N PRO A 36 -9.85 8.29 -0.92
CA PRO A 36 -10.97 8.61 -1.81
C PRO A 36 -10.52 8.94 -3.25
N ARG A 37 -9.23 9.30 -3.42
CA ARG A 37 -8.60 9.62 -4.71
C ARG A 37 -7.77 8.46 -5.26
N ALA A 38 -7.97 7.23 -4.76
CA ALA A 38 -7.15 6.07 -5.11
C ALA A 38 -7.01 5.87 -6.62
N ARG A 39 -8.10 5.99 -7.39
CA ARG A 39 -8.06 5.86 -8.86
C ARG A 39 -7.09 6.84 -9.52
N ARG A 40 -7.25 8.13 -9.24
CA ARG A 40 -6.39 9.19 -9.80
C ARG A 40 -4.93 9.03 -9.36
N LEU A 41 -4.71 8.66 -8.10
CA LEU A 41 -3.36 8.43 -7.58
C LEU A 41 -2.71 7.23 -8.26
N TRP A 42 -3.47 6.15 -8.48
CA TRP A 42 -2.98 4.97 -9.18
C TRP A 42 -2.62 5.28 -10.63
N GLU A 43 -3.46 6.03 -11.34
CA GLU A 43 -3.19 6.51 -12.71
C GLU A 43 -1.89 7.35 -12.76
N ALA A 44 -1.67 8.24 -11.81
CA ALA A 44 -0.45 9.05 -11.76
C ALA A 44 0.81 8.21 -11.50
N VAL A 45 0.72 7.25 -10.57
CA VAL A 45 1.84 6.35 -10.24
C VAL A 45 2.16 5.45 -11.43
N SER A 46 1.17 4.79 -12.01
CA SER A 46 1.37 3.86 -13.12
C SER A 46 1.95 4.57 -14.35
N ALA A 47 1.45 5.75 -14.70
CA ALA A 47 1.98 6.55 -15.80
C ALA A 47 3.46 6.92 -15.58
N ARG A 48 3.84 7.29 -14.36
CA ARG A 48 5.25 7.61 -14.05
C ARG A 48 6.15 6.37 -14.11
N CYS A 49 5.68 5.24 -13.60
CA CYS A 49 6.43 3.98 -13.70
C CYS A 49 6.63 3.55 -15.16
N GLN A 50 5.59 3.66 -15.99
CA GLN A 50 5.69 3.40 -17.43
C GLN A 50 6.73 4.30 -18.11
N ALA A 51 6.68 5.61 -17.85
CA ALA A 51 7.64 6.57 -18.42
C ALA A 51 9.10 6.31 -18.02
N LEU A 52 9.33 5.62 -16.89
CA LEU A 52 10.65 5.25 -16.39
C LEU A 52 11.04 3.80 -16.72
N GLY A 53 10.16 3.03 -17.36
CA GLY A 53 10.39 1.60 -17.61
C GLY A 53 10.38 0.72 -16.34
N LEU A 54 9.73 1.16 -15.27
CA LEU A 54 9.65 0.42 -14.00
C LEU A 54 8.46 -0.54 -13.98
N LEU A 55 8.68 -1.75 -13.46
CA LEU A 55 7.59 -2.69 -13.14
C LEU A 55 6.84 -2.20 -11.90
N TYR A 56 5.52 -2.07 -12.00
CA TYR A 56 4.67 -1.60 -10.91
C TYR A 56 3.45 -2.50 -10.63
N GLU A 57 3.10 -3.41 -11.54
CA GLU A 57 2.07 -4.42 -11.30
C GLU A 57 2.68 -5.65 -10.64
N MET A 58 2.08 -6.11 -9.54
CA MET A 58 2.61 -7.22 -8.76
C MET A 58 2.82 -8.49 -9.61
N LYS A 59 1.89 -8.83 -10.51
CA LYS A 59 2.05 -9.97 -11.42
C LYS A 59 3.30 -9.88 -12.30
N HIS A 60 3.65 -8.68 -12.77
CA HIS A 60 4.82 -8.47 -13.61
C HIS A 60 6.10 -8.47 -12.78
N ILE A 61 6.07 -7.87 -11.57
CA ILE A 61 7.18 -7.92 -10.61
C ILE A 61 7.48 -9.38 -10.24
N VAL A 62 6.44 -10.15 -9.88
CA VAL A 62 6.55 -11.57 -9.52
C VAL A 62 7.13 -12.38 -10.66
N SER A 63 6.52 -12.29 -11.85
CA SER A 63 7.04 -12.96 -13.03
C SER A 63 8.48 -12.57 -13.35
N SER A 64 8.85 -11.30 -13.19
CA SER A 64 10.20 -10.82 -13.47
C SER A 64 11.24 -11.38 -12.51
N TYR A 65 10.98 -11.43 -11.19
CA TYR A 65 11.97 -11.97 -10.25
C TYR A 65 12.03 -13.49 -10.28
N GLN A 66 10.92 -14.17 -10.62
CA GLN A 66 10.87 -15.63 -10.74
C GLN A 66 11.51 -16.15 -12.03
N LYS A 67 11.63 -15.32 -13.08
CA LYS A 67 12.36 -15.65 -14.32
C LYS A 67 13.85 -15.86 -14.01
N GLY A 68 14.22 -17.10 -13.76
CA GLY A 68 15.56 -17.52 -13.34
C GLY A 68 15.54 -18.51 -12.19
N TYR A 69 14.46 -18.51 -11.39
CA TYR A 69 14.14 -19.58 -10.44
C TYR A 69 13.31 -20.65 -11.18
N GLY A 70 13.94 -21.36 -12.12
CA GLY A 70 13.36 -22.58 -12.67
C GLY A 70 13.37 -23.68 -11.61
N ASP A 71 12.20 -24.21 -11.27
CA ASP A 71 11.90 -25.44 -10.53
C ASP A 71 13.10 -26.22 -9.96
N ARG A 72 13.72 -25.76 -8.88
CA ARG A 72 14.54 -26.60 -8.00
C ARG A 72 14.42 -26.13 -6.57
N GLN A 73 13.33 -26.52 -5.90
CA GLN A 73 13.49 -26.83 -4.50
C GLN A 73 14.55 -27.93 -4.42
N LEU A 74 15.65 -27.67 -3.71
CA LEU A 74 16.65 -28.70 -3.43
C LEU A 74 15.93 -29.83 -2.68
N THR A 75 15.68 -30.95 -3.36
CA THR A 75 15.21 -32.16 -2.71
C THR A 75 16.38 -32.71 -1.90
N PHE A 76 16.25 -32.72 -0.57
CA PHE A 76 17.21 -33.35 0.34
C PHE A 76 17.16 -34.88 0.27
N PHE A 77 16.22 -35.43 -0.48
CA PHE A 77 16.04 -36.87 -0.66
C PHE A 77 16.17 -37.19 -2.14
N THR A 78 17.19 -37.97 -2.46
CA THR A 78 17.28 -38.79 -3.67
C THR A 78 16.99 -40.21 -3.22
N ASP A 79 15.85 -40.76 -3.64
CA ASP A 79 15.64 -42.21 -3.64
C ASP A 79 16.44 -42.86 -4.77
#